data_AF-A0A1F7J426-F1
#
_entry.id   AF-A0A1F7J426-F1
#
_cell.length_a   1.000
_cell.length_b   1.000
_cell.length_c   1.000
_cell.angle_alpha   90.00
_cell.angle_beta   90.00
_cell.angle_gamma   90.00
#
_symmetry.space_group_name_H-M   'P 1'
#
loop_
_entity.id
_entity.type
_entity.pdbx_description
1 polymer ?
#
loop_
_entity_poly.entity_id
_entity_poly.type
_entity_poly.pdbx_seq_one_letter_code
_entity_poly.pdbx_strand_id
1 'polypeptide(L)'
;MKKTLVFLSILLFLLLILTSFFWLYEAKTFIGRASVFRNTFSIENSYVFISPLRAKADNQEKIRLTVFVLNDQGLGVQGKKVTINTANQLNIEVIQGLTDGVGKAVFDITSANVGQFYLKVLIEDKALLQEPQLSFY
;
A
#
# COMPACT_ATOMS: atom_id res chain seq x y z
N MET A 1 11.66 -70.01 -7.27
CA MET A 1 10.57 -69.43 -6.47
C MET A 1 11.04 -68.73 -5.19
N LYS A 2 11.86 -69.34 -4.33
CA LYS A 2 12.35 -68.66 -3.10
C LYS A 2 13.26 -67.44 -3.38
N LYS A 3 14.21 -67.53 -4.33
CA LYS A 3 15.11 -66.42 -4.70
C LYS A 3 14.37 -65.24 -5.35
N THR A 4 13.36 -65.52 -6.17
CA THR A 4 12.50 -64.49 -6.78
C THR A 4 11.62 -63.80 -5.75
N LEU A 5 11.18 -64.52 -4.71
CA LEU A 5 10.36 -63.97 -3.62
C LEU A 5 11.19 -63.07 -2.68
N VAL A 6 12.45 -63.44 -2.41
CA VAL A 6 13.42 -62.59 -1.69
C VAL A 6 13.73 -61.33 -2.49
N PHE A 7 13.96 -61.45 -3.81
CA PHE A 7 14.20 -60.30 -4.68
C PHE A 7 13.00 -59.34 -4.71
N LEU A 8 11.77 -59.87 -4.80
CA LEU A 8 10.55 -59.06 -4.81
C LEU A 8 10.37 -58.30 -3.47
N SER A 9 10.71 -58.92 -2.35
CA SER A 9 10.65 -58.29 -1.03
C SER A 9 11.64 -57.13 -0.89
N ILE A 10 12.86 -57.29 -1.41
CA ILE A 10 13.88 -56.23 -1.41
C ILE A 10 13.45 -55.07 -2.32
N LEU A 11 12.89 -55.37 -3.50
CA LEU A 11 12.38 -54.37 -4.43
C LEU A 11 11.23 -53.55 -3.81
N LEU A 12 10.30 -54.21 -3.12
CA LEU A 12 9.19 -53.56 -2.44
C LEU A 12 9.69 -52.64 -1.32
N PHE A 13 10.66 -53.09 -0.55
CA PHE A 13 11.26 -52.29 0.52
C PHE A 13 11.97 -51.05 -0.02
N LEU A 14 12.69 -51.18 -1.14
CA LEU A 14 13.34 -50.06 -1.82
C LEU A 14 12.32 -49.02 -2.31
N LEU A 15 11.19 -49.49 -2.88
CA LEU A 15 10.10 -48.63 -3.33
C LEU A 15 9.46 -47.85 -2.17
N LEU A 16 9.23 -48.50 -1.03
CA LEU A 16 8.68 -47.84 0.16
C LEU A 16 9.60 -46.75 0.72
N ILE A 17 10.91 -46.98 0.68
CA ILE A 17 11.88 -45.95 1.10
C ILE A 17 11.82 -44.76 0.15
N LEU A 18 11.80 -45.00 -1.17
CA LEU A 18 11.78 -43.95 -2.18
C LEU A 18 10.51 -43.07 -2.07
N THR A 19 9.34 -43.68 -1.84
CA THR A 19 8.09 -42.93 -1.65
C THR A 19 8.07 -42.16 -0.33
N SER A 20 8.65 -42.71 0.74
CA SER A 20 8.77 -42.02 2.03
C SER A 20 9.62 -40.75 1.92
N PHE A 21 10.73 -40.80 1.17
CA PHE A 21 11.55 -39.61 0.91
C PHE A 21 10.79 -38.52 0.15
N PHE A 22 9.90 -38.88 -0.77
CA PHE A 22 9.09 -37.91 -1.52
C PHE A 22 8.13 -37.15 -0.59
N TRP A 23 7.44 -37.85 0.31
CA TRP A 23 6.55 -37.23 1.32
C TRP A 23 7.28 -36.30 2.29
N LEU A 24 8.53 -36.62 2.65
CA LEU A 24 9.35 -35.76 3.51
C LEU A 24 9.85 -34.49 2.79
N TYR A 25 10.01 -34.54 1.46
CA TYR A 25 10.48 -33.40 0.67
C TYR A 25 9.36 -32.39 0.39
N GLU A 26 8.12 -32.85 0.22
CA GLU A 26 6.98 -32.01 -0.14
C GLU A 26 6.39 -31.22 1.06
N ALA A 27 6.77 -31.59 2.30
CA ALA A 27 6.22 -30.99 3.52
C ALA A 27 6.80 -29.62 3.93
N LYS A 28 7.57 -28.95 3.07
CA LYS A 28 8.29 -27.69 3.43
C LYS A 28 7.89 -26.43 2.67
N THR A 29 6.69 -26.37 2.12
CA THR A 29 6.20 -25.12 1.52
C THR A 29 4.74 -24.91 1.86
N PHE A 30 4.41 -24.44 3.07
CA PHE A 30 3.22 -23.62 3.36
C PHE A 30 3.18 -23.25 4.85
N ILE A 31 4.11 -22.40 5.30
CA ILE A 31 3.90 -21.58 6.51
C ILE A 31 4.25 -20.13 6.15
N GLY A 32 3.53 -19.59 5.17
CA GLY A 32 3.33 -18.16 5.08
C GLY A 32 2.09 -17.83 5.91
N ARG A 33 2.22 -17.67 7.23
CA ARG A 33 1.19 -16.88 7.93
C ARG A 33 1.33 -15.49 7.33
N ALA A 34 0.29 -14.99 6.64
CA ALA A 34 0.20 -13.56 6.42
C ALA A 34 0.34 -12.93 7.80
N SER A 35 1.48 -12.29 8.08
CA SER A 35 1.57 -11.43 9.23
C SER A 35 0.45 -10.43 9.00
N VAL A 36 -0.56 -10.43 9.86
CA VAL A 36 -1.48 -9.32 9.94
C VAL A 36 -0.59 -8.17 10.42
N PHE A 37 0.09 -7.50 9.48
CA PHE A 37 0.69 -6.21 9.71
C PHE A 37 -0.52 -5.39 10.13
N ARG A 38 -0.65 -5.20 11.44
CA ARG A 38 -1.52 -4.19 11.99
C ARG A 38 -0.86 -2.91 11.52
N ASN A 39 -1.26 -2.48 10.32
CA ASN A 39 -0.67 -1.37 9.60
C ASN A 39 -1.14 -0.11 10.32
N THR A 40 -0.62 0.07 11.54
CA THR A 40 -0.86 1.22 12.37
C THR A 40 -0.05 2.35 11.76
N PHE A 41 -0.70 3.46 11.51
CA PHE A 41 -0.09 4.67 10.99
C PHE A 41 -0.08 5.72 12.09
N SER A 42 0.90 6.61 12.00
CA SER A 42 1.10 7.73 12.90
C SER A 42 0.65 9.00 12.20
N ILE A 43 -0.34 9.69 12.75
CA ILE A 43 -0.77 10.99 12.22
C ILE A 43 0.34 12.04 12.38
N GLU A 44 1.15 11.94 13.44
CA GLU A 44 2.22 12.89 13.73
C GLU A 44 3.39 12.79 12.75
N ASN A 45 3.75 11.58 12.35
CA ASN A 45 4.85 11.35 11.40
C ASN A 45 4.40 11.48 9.94
N SER A 46 3.11 11.35 9.66
CA SER A 46 2.58 11.48 8.30
C SER A 46 2.53 12.93 7.86
N TYR A 47 2.83 13.21 6.60
CA TYR A 47 2.91 14.58 6.08
C TYR A 47 2.37 14.71 4.67
N VAL A 48 2.09 15.95 4.27
CA VAL A 48 1.63 16.29 2.93
C VAL A 48 2.67 17.15 2.21
N PHE A 49 2.90 16.85 0.94
CA PHE A 49 3.75 17.62 0.06
C PHE A 49 2.93 18.13 -1.12
N ILE A 50 3.07 19.42 -1.44
CA ILE A 50 2.35 20.07 -2.54
C ILE A 50 3.36 20.68 -3.50
N SER A 51 3.20 20.41 -4.79
CA SER A 51 4.02 21.01 -5.83
C SER A 51 3.26 21.10 -7.16
N PRO A 52 3.21 22.28 -7.80
CA PRO A 52 3.58 23.60 -7.28
C PRO A 52 2.58 24.10 -6.20
N LEU A 53 2.97 25.11 -5.39
CA LEU A 53 2.04 25.74 -4.42
C LEU A 53 1.04 26.70 -5.07
N ARG A 54 1.30 27.10 -6.32
CA ARG A 54 0.45 28.01 -7.10
C ARG A 54 0.28 27.54 -8.53
N ALA A 55 -0.89 27.76 -9.10
CA ALA A 55 -1.25 27.44 -10.48
C ALA A 55 -2.32 28.42 -11.00
N LYS A 56 -2.54 28.50 -12.30
CA LYS A 56 -3.62 29.30 -12.89
C LYS A 56 -5.00 28.69 -12.62
N ALA A 57 -5.98 29.54 -12.41
CA ALA A 57 -7.39 29.17 -12.23
C ALA A 57 -8.10 28.84 -13.57
N ASP A 58 -7.50 28.05 -14.45
CA ASP A 58 -7.99 27.77 -15.81
C ASP A 58 -8.60 26.36 -15.99
N ASN A 59 -8.75 25.59 -14.89
CA ASN A 59 -9.09 24.17 -14.88
C ASN A 59 -8.09 23.23 -15.60
N GLN A 60 -6.97 23.73 -16.10
CA GLN A 60 -5.96 22.94 -16.82
C GLN A 60 -4.69 22.75 -16.00
N GLU A 61 -4.22 23.81 -15.34
CA GLU A 61 -3.00 23.76 -14.56
C GLU A 61 -3.22 22.99 -13.25
N LYS A 62 -2.40 21.96 -13.04
CA LYS A 62 -2.56 20.99 -11.95
C LYS A 62 -1.58 21.28 -10.83
N ILE A 63 -2.09 21.32 -9.62
CA ILE A 63 -1.31 21.24 -8.39
C ILE A 63 -1.27 19.80 -7.92
N ARG A 64 -0.09 19.21 -7.81
CA ARG A 64 0.06 17.85 -7.32
C ARG A 64 0.18 17.85 -5.80
N LEU A 65 -0.71 17.10 -5.16
CA LEU A 65 -0.67 16.81 -3.75
C LEU A 65 -0.23 15.35 -3.55
N THR A 66 0.83 15.18 -2.77
CA THR A 66 1.38 13.87 -2.39
C THR A 66 1.29 13.71 -0.89
N VAL A 67 0.61 12.67 -0.42
CA VAL A 67 0.51 12.33 1.01
C VAL A 67 1.43 11.17 1.30
N PHE A 68 2.26 11.31 2.33
CA PHE A 68 3.09 10.24 2.85
C PHE A 68 2.54 9.79 4.19
N VAL A 69 2.06 8.55 4.24
CA VAL A 69 1.53 7.90 5.43
C VAL A 69 2.60 7.03 6.04
N LEU A 70 3.06 7.43 7.22
CA LEU A 70 4.15 6.78 7.95
C LEU A 70 3.65 6.14 9.24
N ASN A 71 4.37 5.14 9.74
CA ASN A 71 4.18 4.59 11.08
C ASN A 71 5.01 5.36 12.13
N ASP A 72 4.96 4.93 13.39
CA ASP A 72 5.70 5.56 14.49
C ASP A 72 7.24 5.48 14.31
N GLN A 73 7.72 4.60 13.42
CA GLN A 73 9.14 4.42 13.09
C GLN A 73 9.57 5.22 11.85
N GLY A 74 8.66 6.00 11.24
CA GLY A 74 8.92 6.75 10.00
C GLY A 74 8.92 5.90 8.73
N LEU A 75 8.43 4.65 8.79
CA LEU A 75 8.32 3.77 7.63
C LEU A 75 6.97 3.94 6.94
N GLY A 76 6.97 3.88 5.60
CA GLY A 76 5.77 3.97 4.78
C GLY A 76 4.78 2.84 5.03
N VAL A 77 3.49 3.19 5.13
CA VAL A 77 2.40 2.27 5.44
C VAL A 77 1.53 2.08 4.21
N GLN A 78 1.54 0.89 3.61
CA GLN A 78 0.78 0.56 2.39
C GLN A 78 -0.73 0.35 2.63
N GLY A 79 -1.53 0.60 1.59
CA GLY A 79 -2.94 0.23 1.54
C GLY A 79 -3.86 1.09 2.40
N LYS A 80 -3.41 2.28 2.78
CA LYS A 80 -4.22 3.26 3.53
C LYS A 80 -4.99 4.15 2.58
N LYS A 81 -6.29 4.27 2.84
CA LYS A 81 -7.16 5.17 2.11
C LYS A 81 -6.92 6.60 2.54
N VAL A 82 -6.54 7.44 1.58
CA VAL A 82 -6.39 8.88 1.74
C VAL A 82 -7.56 9.57 1.05
N THR A 83 -8.19 10.52 1.74
CA THR A 83 -9.30 11.31 1.23
C THR A 83 -9.04 12.78 1.47
N ILE A 84 -9.25 13.62 0.47
CA ILE A 84 -9.12 15.06 0.59
C ILE A 84 -10.53 15.64 0.71
N ASN A 85 -10.80 16.31 1.82
CA ASN A 85 -12.02 17.05 2.02
C ASN A 85 -11.75 18.53 1.73
N THR A 86 -12.55 19.12 0.84
CA THR A 86 -12.42 20.52 0.43
C THR A 86 -13.79 21.15 0.34
N ALA A 87 -13.86 22.48 0.49
CA ALA A 87 -15.04 23.23 0.07
C ALA A 87 -15.21 23.07 -1.45
N ASN A 88 -16.46 22.93 -1.94
CA ASN A 88 -16.89 22.55 -3.30
C ASN A 88 -16.34 23.38 -4.50
N GLN A 89 -15.25 24.13 -4.34
CA GLN A 89 -14.63 25.04 -5.30
C GLN A 89 -13.39 24.46 -5.99
N LEU A 90 -12.92 23.29 -5.57
CA LEU A 90 -11.76 22.59 -6.14
C LEU A 90 -12.19 21.31 -6.85
N ASN A 91 -11.54 21.01 -7.97
CA ASN A 91 -11.66 19.74 -8.65
C ASN A 91 -10.46 18.86 -8.28
N ILE A 92 -10.72 17.66 -7.76
CA ILE A 92 -9.69 16.73 -7.28
C ILE A 92 -9.74 15.46 -8.12
N GLU A 93 -8.68 15.23 -8.87
CA GLU A 93 -8.45 14.00 -9.61
C GLU A 93 -7.65 13.03 -8.73
N VAL A 94 -8.23 11.84 -8.48
CA VAL A 94 -7.59 10.79 -7.68
C VAL A 94 -6.67 9.98 -8.60
N ILE A 95 -5.38 10.30 -8.58
CA ILE A 95 -4.35 9.51 -9.30
C ILE A 95 -4.07 8.22 -8.55
N GLN A 96 -3.93 8.31 -7.22
CA GLN A 96 -3.64 7.19 -6.34
C GLN A 96 -4.22 7.44 -4.93
N GLY A 97 -5.42 6.92 -4.68
CA GLY A 97 -6.12 7.11 -3.40
C GLY A 97 -5.75 6.14 -2.27
N LEU A 98 -5.07 5.03 -2.61
CA LEU A 98 -4.51 4.08 -1.64
C LEU A 98 -2.99 4.23 -1.60
N THR A 99 -2.41 4.16 -0.41
CA THR A 99 -0.96 4.27 -0.28
C THR A 99 -0.21 3.09 -0.88
N ASP A 100 0.93 3.34 -1.53
CA ASP A 100 1.81 2.30 -2.08
C ASP A 100 2.77 1.72 -1.01
N GLY A 101 3.74 0.90 -1.45
CA GLY A 101 4.73 0.27 -0.58
C GLY A 101 5.65 1.25 0.16
N VAL A 102 5.72 2.52 -0.25
CA VAL A 102 6.44 3.58 0.46
C VAL A 102 5.51 4.53 1.22
N GLY A 103 4.22 4.18 1.34
CA GLY A 103 3.23 4.97 2.05
C GLY A 103 2.71 6.18 1.27
N LYS A 104 2.95 6.26 -0.04
CA LYS A 104 2.62 7.44 -0.85
C LYS A 104 1.22 7.34 -1.45
N ALA A 105 0.45 8.43 -1.43
CA ALA A 105 -0.80 8.62 -2.16
C ALA A 105 -0.74 9.94 -2.94
N VAL A 106 -1.37 10.02 -4.12
CA VAL A 106 -1.19 11.14 -5.07
C VAL A 106 -2.53 11.62 -5.61
N PHE A 107 -2.69 12.94 -5.66
CA PHE A 107 -3.88 13.62 -6.14
C PHE A 107 -3.46 14.82 -6.98
N ASP A 108 -4.20 15.09 -8.05
CA ASP A 108 -4.03 16.30 -8.84
C ASP A 108 -5.23 17.21 -8.60
N ILE A 109 -4.97 18.50 -8.36
CA ILE A 109 -5.98 19.48 -7.97
C ILE A 109 -6.00 20.58 -9.03
N THR A 110 -7.18 20.92 -9.53
CA THR A 110 -7.42 22.06 -10.42
C THR A 110 -8.54 22.94 -9.88
N SER A 111 -8.61 24.19 -10.33
CA SER A 111 -9.73 25.08 -10.02
C SER A 111 -10.02 26.06 -11.16
N ALA A 112 -11.27 26.50 -11.21
CA ALA A 112 -11.73 27.62 -12.03
C ALA A 112 -11.72 28.95 -11.27
N ASN A 113 -11.51 28.90 -9.94
CA ASN A 113 -11.67 30.04 -9.06
C ASN A 113 -10.31 30.51 -8.56
N VAL A 114 -10.05 31.81 -8.72
CA VAL A 114 -8.89 32.47 -8.14
C VAL A 114 -9.07 32.58 -6.63
N GLY A 115 -8.06 32.21 -5.85
CA GLY A 115 -8.12 32.25 -4.40
C GLY A 115 -7.10 31.39 -3.70
N GLN A 116 -7.10 31.48 -2.37
CA GLN A 116 -6.33 30.62 -1.48
C GLN A 116 -7.25 29.56 -0.88
N PHE A 117 -6.79 28.31 -0.87
CA PHE A 117 -7.55 27.18 -0.41
C PHE A 117 -6.75 26.39 0.63
N TYR A 118 -7.44 25.99 1.69
CA TYR A 118 -6.92 25.13 2.75
C TYR A 118 -7.52 23.74 2.56
N LEU A 119 -6.67 22.72 2.57
CA LEU A 119 -7.09 21.34 2.36
C LEU A 119 -7.12 20.59 3.69
N LYS A 120 -8.16 19.77 3.88
CA LYS A 120 -8.23 18.84 5.00
C LYS A 120 -8.02 17.43 4.49
N VAL A 121 -6.88 16.84 4.81
CA VAL A 121 -6.52 15.49 4.39
C VAL A 121 -6.86 14.50 5.49
N LEU A 122 -7.53 13.41 5.12
CA LEU A 122 -7.90 12.31 6.02
C LEU A 122 -7.23 11.01 5.58
N ILE A 123 -6.76 10.23 6.55
CA ILE A 123 -6.23 8.87 6.38
C ILE A 123 -7.10 7.93 7.21
N GLU A 124 -7.82 7.00 6.58
CA GLU A 124 -8.76 6.08 7.27
C GLU A 124 -9.65 6.83 8.28
N ASP A 125 -10.28 7.93 7.84
CA ASP A 125 -11.16 8.82 8.61
C ASP A 125 -10.48 9.68 9.70
N LYS A 126 -9.17 9.58 9.89
CA LYS A 126 -8.41 10.47 10.78
C LYS A 126 -7.83 11.66 10.02
N ALA A 127 -8.14 12.87 10.46
CA ALA A 127 -7.55 14.07 9.88
C ALA A 127 -6.06 14.19 10.23
N LEU A 128 -5.24 14.58 9.25
CA LEU A 128 -3.88 15.03 9.50
C LEU A 128 -3.87 16.34 10.28
N LEU A 129 -2.82 16.55 11.08
CA LEU A 129 -2.62 17.79 11.83
C LEU A 129 -2.28 18.98 10.92
N GLN A 130 -1.73 18.69 9.74
CA GLN A 130 -1.34 19.70 8.76
C GLN A 130 -2.54 20.06 7.88
N GLU A 131 -2.77 21.36 7.73
CA GLU A 131 -3.75 21.92 6.78
C GLU A 131 -3.00 22.61 5.64
N PRO A 132 -2.59 21.86 4.60
CA PRO A 132 -1.75 22.42 3.56
C PRO A 132 -2.54 23.45 2.73
N GLN A 133 -1.85 24.54 2.40
CA GLN A 133 -2.39 25.68 1.69
C GLN A 133 -1.89 25.71 0.24
N LEU A 134 -2.79 26.00 -0.69
CA LEU A 134 -2.47 26.24 -2.10
C LEU A 134 -3.19 27.48 -2.61
N SER A 135 -2.75 28.05 -3.73
CA SER A 135 -3.43 29.20 -4.34
C SER A 135 -3.57 29.10 -5.84
N PHE A 136 -4.74 29.46 -6.35
CA PHE A 136 -4.96 29.64 -7.78
C PHE A 136 -5.00 31.13 -8.12
N TYR A 137 -4.36 31.54 -9.21
CA TYR A 137 -4.26 32.93 -9.68
C TYR A 137 -4.85 33.15 -11.07
#